data_AF-A0A496YWU6-F1
#
_entry.id   AF-A0A496YWU6-F1
#
_cell.length_a   1.000
_cell.length_b   1.000
_cell.length_c   1.000
_cell.angle_alpha   90.00
_cell.angle_beta   90.00
_cell.angle_gamma   90.00
#
_symmetry.space_group_name_H-M   'P 1'
#
loop_
_entity.id
_entity.type
_entity.pdbx_description
1 polymer ?
#
loop_
_entity_poly.entity_id
_entity_poly.type
_entity_poly.pdbx_seq_one_letter_code
_entity_poly.pdbx_strand_id
1 'polypeptide(L)'
;MKKTDKVITFLGNETEFEGKLKFDGTIRIDGHFKGEIFSKGNLIIGEEGLVEADMHIAYVAISGEVHGNIIAEQRVDIHAPGKVFGNIQAPVVVIDEGVIFEGNTRMYQAKDAAEKKNSVVGSDQYVGGPPPNITAIYGIVKDEATGKPLKNARISTRGPAKNNTESNGSGYYELINLKQGKWKLKVEAKGYRKQKAEVTISSEGTYEQNFSLKPKT
;
A
#
# COMPACT_ATOMS: atom_id res chain seq x y z
N MET A 1 3.66 -35.61 -17.18
CA MET A 1 3.41 -34.30 -16.57
C MET A 1 3.02 -33.32 -17.68
N LYS A 2 1.76 -32.86 -17.73
CA LYS A 2 1.35 -31.81 -18.66
C LYS A 2 1.90 -30.49 -18.12
N LYS A 3 2.76 -29.81 -18.89
CA LYS A 3 3.06 -28.39 -18.66
C LYS A 3 1.75 -27.65 -18.88
N THR A 4 1.13 -27.17 -17.81
CA THR A 4 -0.02 -26.29 -17.92
C THR A 4 0.50 -24.96 -18.43
N ASP A 5 0.21 -24.62 -19.69
CA ASP A 5 0.46 -23.29 -20.22
C ASP A 5 -0.19 -22.28 -19.28
N LYS A 6 0.63 -21.46 -18.62
CA LYS A 6 0.14 -20.34 -17.83
C LYS A 6 -0.52 -19.39 -18.82
N VAL A 7 -1.86 -19.38 -18.85
CA VAL A 7 -2.61 -18.45 -19.69
C VAL A 7 -2.27 -17.04 -19.23
N ILE A 8 -1.56 -16.31 -20.09
CA ILE A 8 -1.34 -14.88 -19.93
C ILE A 8 -2.46 -14.21 -20.72
N THR A 9 -3.29 -13.44 -20.04
CA THR A 9 -4.26 -12.58 -20.75
C THR A 9 -3.51 -11.38 -21.30
N PHE A 10 -3.73 -11.05 -22.56
CA PHE A 10 -3.03 -9.97 -23.26
C PHE A 10 -4.01 -8.91 -23.73
N LEU A 11 -3.78 -7.65 -23.34
CA LEU A 11 -4.44 -6.47 -23.88
C LEU A 11 -3.44 -5.78 -24.80
N GLY A 12 -3.72 -5.78 -26.10
CA GLY A 12 -2.81 -5.27 -27.12
C GLY A 12 -2.82 -3.74 -27.26
N ASN A 13 -1.92 -3.23 -28.09
CA ASN A 13 -1.57 -1.82 -28.17
C ASN A 13 -2.68 -0.92 -28.73
N GLU A 14 -3.63 -1.50 -29.46
CA GLU A 14 -4.81 -0.80 -30.00
C GLU A 14 -6.07 -1.06 -29.17
N THR A 15 -5.90 -1.49 -27.91
CA THR A 15 -7.02 -1.69 -26.99
C THR A 15 -7.11 -0.54 -26.02
N GLU A 16 -8.32 0.01 -25.87
CA GLU A 16 -8.67 0.93 -24.80
C GLU A 16 -9.71 0.27 -23.91
N PHE A 17 -9.49 0.33 -22.60
CA PHE A 17 -10.42 -0.19 -21.61
C PHE A 17 -10.64 0.85 -20.50
N GLU A 18 -11.90 1.17 -20.24
CA GLU A 18 -12.30 1.99 -19.09
C GLU A 18 -13.15 1.18 -18.12
N GLY A 19 -12.73 1.12 -16.86
CA GLY A 19 -13.53 0.54 -15.78
C GLY A 19 -12.73 -0.19 -14.72
N LYS A 20 -13.30 -1.28 -14.20
CA LYS A 20 -12.72 -2.06 -13.10
C LYS A 20 -12.25 -3.41 -13.61
N LEU A 21 -10.96 -3.69 -13.46
CA LEU A 21 -10.36 -4.96 -13.86
C LEU A 21 -10.07 -5.82 -12.63
N LYS A 22 -10.59 -7.06 -12.65
CA LYS A 22 -10.28 -8.10 -11.67
C LYS A 22 -9.85 -9.34 -12.41
N PHE A 23 -8.76 -9.96 -11.96
CA PHE A 23 -8.23 -11.15 -12.59
C PHE A 23 -7.53 -12.08 -11.60
N ASP A 24 -7.28 -13.30 -12.05
CA ASP A 24 -6.37 -14.27 -11.44
C ASP A 24 -5.29 -14.61 -12.48
N GLY A 25 -4.10 -15.01 -12.03
CA GLY A 25 -2.99 -15.34 -12.93
C GLY A 25 -2.18 -14.12 -13.37
N THR A 26 -1.83 -14.04 -14.65
CA THR A 26 -0.95 -13.00 -15.20
C THR A 26 -1.64 -12.28 -16.35
N ILE A 27 -1.66 -10.95 -16.30
CA ILE A 27 -2.14 -10.10 -17.39
C ILE A 27 -1.00 -9.21 -17.87
N ARG A 28 -0.91 -9.04 -19.19
CA ARG A 28 -0.07 -8.03 -19.84
C ARG A 28 -0.96 -6.98 -20.53
N ILE A 29 -0.62 -5.71 -20.32
CA ILE A 29 -1.29 -4.56 -20.94
C ILE A 29 -0.25 -3.77 -21.74
N ASP A 30 -0.45 -3.72 -23.05
CA ASP A 30 0.34 -2.90 -23.97
C ASP A 30 -0.51 -1.78 -24.61
N GLY A 31 -1.81 -1.67 -24.26
CA GLY A 31 -2.72 -0.61 -24.69
C GLY A 31 -3.06 0.41 -23.60
N HIS A 32 -4.18 1.12 -23.76
CA HIS A 32 -4.63 2.14 -22.80
C HIS A 32 -5.64 1.56 -21.81
N PHE A 33 -5.38 1.73 -20.52
CA PHE A 33 -6.26 1.33 -19.45
C PHE A 33 -6.57 2.49 -18.53
N LYS A 34 -7.85 2.72 -18.23
CA LYS A 34 -8.30 3.74 -17.28
C LYS A 34 -9.24 3.16 -16.23
N GLY A 35 -8.97 3.40 -14.95
CA GLY A 35 -9.89 3.07 -13.86
C GLY A 35 -9.24 2.43 -12.64
N GLU A 36 -9.63 1.20 -12.29
CA GLU A 36 -9.13 0.53 -11.07
C GLU A 36 -8.77 -0.94 -11.36
N ILE A 37 -7.60 -1.39 -10.87
CA ILE A 37 -7.13 -2.78 -11.03
C ILE A 37 -7.01 -3.45 -9.67
N PHE A 38 -7.68 -4.59 -9.48
CA PHE A 38 -7.58 -5.40 -8.25
C PHE A 38 -7.28 -6.85 -8.57
N SER A 39 -6.18 -7.38 -8.04
CA SER A 39 -5.79 -8.78 -8.28
C SER A 39 -4.89 -9.30 -7.16
N LYS A 40 -4.79 -10.63 -7.05
CA LYS A 40 -3.70 -11.30 -6.31
C LYS A 40 -2.66 -11.90 -7.25
N GLY A 41 -2.78 -11.60 -8.53
CA GLY A 41 -1.92 -12.04 -9.60
C GLY A 41 -0.88 -11.00 -10.00
N ASN A 42 -0.31 -11.25 -11.16
CA ASN A 42 0.79 -10.47 -11.74
C ASN A 42 0.27 -9.57 -12.86
N LEU A 43 0.67 -8.31 -12.84
CA LEU A 43 0.43 -7.38 -13.93
C LEU A 43 1.75 -7.03 -14.62
N ILE A 44 1.75 -7.02 -15.94
CA ILE A 44 2.86 -6.56 -16.77
C ILE A 44 2.33 -5.39 -17.59
N ILE A 45 2.97 -4.23 -17.48
CA ILE A 45 2.67 -3.07 -18.32
C ILE A 45 3.82 -2.98 -19.32
N GLY A 46 3.55 -3.32 -20.58
CA GLY A 46 4.54 -3.25 -21.64
C GLY A 46 4.92 -1.83 -21.99
N GLU A 47 5.93 -1.66 -22.84
CA GLU A 47 6.48 -0.35 -23.21
C GLU A 47 5.44 0.61 -23.81
N GLU A 48 4.48 0.08 -24.56
CA GLU A 48 3.38 0.85 -25.19
C GLU A 48 2.18 1.03 -24.25
N GLY A 49 2.19 0.40 -23.07
CA GLY A 49 1.09 0.45 -22.12
C GLY A 49 0.97 1.81 -21.44
N LEU A 50 -0.21 2.41 -21.53
CA LEU A 50 -0.59 3.60 -20.76
C LEU A 50 -1.67 3.20 -19.74
N VAL A 51 -1.37 3.30 -18.45
CA VAL A 51 -2.28 2.89 -17.38
C VAL A 51 -2.57 4.07 -16.45
N GLU A 52 -3.79 4.58 -16.53
CA GLU A 52 -4.33 5.62 -15.64
C GLU A 52 -5.24 4.96 -14.58
N ALA A 53 -4.64 4.37 -13.55
CA ALA A 53 -5.40 3.60 -12.56
C ALA A 53 -4.77 3.53 -11.16
N ASP A 54 -5.64 3.48 -10.15
CA ASP A 54 -5.25 2.98 -8.82
C ASP A 54 -5.22 1.45 -8.85
N MET A 55 -4.11 0.86 -8.38
CA MET A 55 -3.84 -0.57 -8.49
C MET A 55 -3.62 -1.21 -7.11
N HIS A 56 -4.24 -2.37 -6.90
CA HIS A 56 -3.96 -3.24 -5.76
C HIS A 56 -3.72 -4.68 -6.25
N ILE A 57 -2.46 -5.09 -6.28
CA ILE A 57 -1.99 -6.30 -6.97
C ILE A 57 -0.91 -7.03 -6.18
N ALA A 58 -0.57 -8.27 -6.53
CA ALA A 58 0.52 -8.97 -5.84
C ALA A 58 1.89 -8.51 -6.36
N TYR A 59 2.07 -8.56 -7.69
CA TYR A 59 3.31 -8.20 -8.37
C TYR A 59 3.02 -7.35 -9.60
N VAL A 60 3.88 -6.38 -9.87
CA VAL A 60 3.84 -5.60 -11.11
C VAL A 60 5.23 -5.39 -11.70
N ALA A 61 5.32 -5.54 -13.01
CA ALA A 61 6.46 -5.11 -13.82
C ALA A 61 5.99 -4.00 -14.77
N ILE A 62 6.72 -2.88 -14.81
CA ILE A 62 6.32 -1.68 -15.52
C ILE A 62 7.44 -1.29 -16.48
N SER A 63 7.16 -1.33 -17.78
CA SER A 63 8.02 -0.79 -18.84
C SER A 63 7.37 0.38 -19.60
N GLY A 64 6.06 0.59 -19.42
CA GLY A 64 5.29 1.68 -20.02
C GLY A 64 5.04 2.85 -19.06
N GLU A 65 3.94 3.57 -19.26
CA GLU A 65 3.58 4.77 -18.50
C GLU A 65 2.39 4.53 -17.56
N VAL A 66 2.57 4.87 -16.28
CA VAL A 66 1.55 4.67 -15.24
C VAL A 66 1.26 5.99 -14.53
N HIS A 67 -0.02 6.34 -14.44
CA HIS A 67 -0.56 7.45 -13.66
C HIS A 67 -1.53 6.90 -12.62
N GLY A 68 -1.13 6.88 -11.36
CA GLY A 68 -1.97 6.37 -10.27
C GLY A 68 -1.18 5.67 -9.18
N ASN A 69 -1.87 5.36 -8.07
CA ASN A 69 -1.20 4.77 -6.91
C ASN A 69 -1.11 3.24 -7.02
N ILE A 70 0.03 2.69 -6.60
CA ILE A 70 0.32 1.27 -6.66
C ILE A 70 0.42 0.70 -5.25
N ILE A 71 -0.45 -0.23 -4.90
CA ILE A 71 -0.33 -1.06 -3.70
C ILE A 71 0.00 -2.47 -4.15
N ALA A 72 1.27 -2.88 -3.99
CA ALA A 72 1.69 -4.24 -4.25
C ALA A 72 1.82 -5.05 -2.96
N GLU A 73 1.26 -6.26 -2.92
CA GLU A 73 1.39 -7.16 -1.77
C GLU A 73 2.80 -7.77 -1.68
N GLN A 74 3.54 -7.86 -2.80
CA GLN A 74 4.84 -8.53 -2.87
C GLN A 74 5.95 -7.64 -3.42
N ARG A 75 5.81 -7.12 -4.65
CA ARG A 75 6.92 -6.44 -5.33
C ARG A 75 6.48 -5.57 -6.52
N VAL A 76 7.22 -4.50 -6.74
CA VAL A 76 7.13 -3.60 -7.91
C VAL A 76 8.49 -3.58 -8.60
N ASP A 77 8.52 -3.87 -9.89
CA ASP A 77 9.69 -3.67 -10.75
C ASP A 77 9.36 -2.60 -11.79
N ILE A 78 10.19 -1.57 -11.88
CA ILE A 78 10.11 -0.54 -12.91
C ILE A 78 11.36 -0.64 -13.77
N HIS A 79 11.15 -0.99 -15.04
CA HIS A 79 12.19 -1.16 -16.04
C HIS A 79 12.19 0.05 -16.98
N ALA A 80 13.35 0.45 -17.48
CA ALA A 80 13.41 1.44 -18.56
C ALA A 80 12.66 0.91 -19.82
N PRO A 81 11.97 1.77 -20.59
CA PRO A 81 11.86 3.23 -20.46
C PRO A 81 10.69 3.70 -19.56
N GLY A 82 10.27 2.87 -18.61
CA GLY A 82 9.06 3.05 -17.81
C GLY A 82 8.98 4.39 -17.09
N LYS A 83 7.75 4.90 -16.98
CA LYS A 83 7.42 6.12 -16.26
C LYS A 83 6.30 5.87 -15.28
N VAL A 84 6.46 6.32 -14.04
CA VAL A 84 5.45 6.16 -13.00
C VAL A 84 5.23 7.49 -12.29
N PHE A 85 4.00 7.98 -12.36
CA PHE A 85 3.51 9.18 -11.70
C PHE A 85 2.46 8.77 -10.66
N GLY A 86 2.89 8.63 -9.40
CA GLY A 86 2.02 8.17 -8.32
C GLY A 86 2.76 7.49 -7.17
N ASN A 87 2.06 7.26 -6.07
CA ASN A 87 2.67 6.69 -4.87
C ASN A 87 2.73 5.16 -4.93
N ILE A 88 3.83 4.57 -4.48
CA ILE A 88 4.05 3.13 -4.42
C ILE A 88 4.10 2.66 -2.97
N GLN A 89 3.34 1.61 -2.66
CA GLN A 89 3.43 0.87 -1.40
C GLN A 89 3.67 -0.61 -1.70
N ALA A 90 4.86 -1.13 -1.37
CA ALA A 90 5.22 -2.52 -1.65
C ALA A 90 6.34 -3.01 -0.71
N PRO A 91 6.44 -4.32 -0.42
CA PRO A 91 7.57 -4.84 0.34
C PRO A 91 8.93 -4.68 -0.34
N VAL A 92 8.95 -4.76 -1.68
CA VAL A 92 10.14 -4.61 -2.51
C VAL A 92 9.81 -3.70 -3.68
N VAL A 93 10.66 -2.72 -3.94
CA VAL A 93 10.62 -1.87 -5.14
C VAL A 93 11.99 -1.90 -5.80
N VAL A 94 12.03 -2.23 -7.09
CA VAL A 94 13.23 -2.15 -7.92
C VAL A 94 12.98 -1.15 -9.04
N ILE A 95 13.95 -0.26 -9.24
CA ILE A 95 13.90 0.80 -10.24
C ILE A 95 15.20 0.72 -11.02
N ASP A 96 15.11 0.43 -12.31
CA ASP A 96 16.26 0.38 -13.21
C ASP A 96 16.75 1.78 -13.59
N GLU A 97 17.99 1.88 -14.05
CA GLU A 97 18.53 3.10 -14.64
C GLU A 97 17.70 3.54 -15.86
N GLY A 98 17.44 4.84 -15.99
CA GLY A 98 16.68 5.40 -17.12
C GLY A 98 15.15 5.47 -16.92
N VAL A 99 14.64 5.02 -15.78
CA VAL A 99 13.24 5.18 -15.37
C VAL A 99 12.94 6.61 -14.90
N ILE A 100 11.73 7.09 -15.20
CA ILE A 100 11.17 8.29 -14.56
C ILE A 100 10.19 7.84 -13.47
N PHE A 101 10.47 8.20 -12.22
CA PHE A 101 9.54 7.98 -11.11
C PHE A 101 9.29 9.30 -10.38
N GLU A 102 8.02 9.73 -10.35
CA GLU A 102 7.57 10.88 -9.60
C GLU A 102 6.46 10.45 -8.63
N GLY A 103 6.82 10.38 -7.35
CA GLY A 103 5.88 9.99 -6.30
C GLY A 103 6.62 9.56 -5.03
N ASN A 104 5.86 9.13 -4.04
CA ASN A 104 6.40 8.62 -2.80
C ASN A 104 6.44 7.09 -2.79
N THR A 105 7.54 6.53 -2.28
CA THR A 105 7.65 5.08 -2.08
C THR A 105 7.64 4.75 -0.59
N ARG A 106 6.79 3.79 -0.20
CA ARG A 106 6.75 3.23 1.14
C ARG A 106 6.95 1.73 1.11
N MET A 107 8.09 1.29 1.64
CA MET A 107 8.39 -0.12 1.80
C MET A 107 7.99 -0.62 3.19
N TYR A 108 7.29 -1.75 3.25
CA TYR A 108 6.83 -2.36 4.50
C TYR A 108 7.22 -3.84 4.53
N GLN A 109 7.47 -4.38 5.72
CA GLN A 109 7.75 -5.82 5.82
C GLN A 109 6.48 -6.61 5.49
N ALA A 110 6.53 -7.42 4.43
CA ALA A 110 5.46 -8.35 4.10
C ALA A 110 5.23 -9.27 5.30
N LYS A 111 3.98 -9.34 5.79
CA LYS A 111 3.64 -10.16 6.96
C LYS A 111 3.78 -11.67 6.76
N ASP A 112 4.18 -12.15 5.58
CA ASP A 112 4.43 -13.57 5.30
C ASP A 112 5.79 -13.83 4.59
N ALA A 113 6.77 -12.92 4.73
CA ALA A 113 8.17 -13.17 4.37
C ALA A 113 9.08 -13.27 5.61
N ALA A 114 8.49 -13.60 6.77
CA ALA A 114 9.21 -13.84 8.01
C ALA A 114 9.89 -15.22 8.01
N GLU A 115 10.74 -15.50 7.02
CA GLU A 115 11.72 -16.60 7.08
C GLU A 115 12.80 -16.45 6.01
N LYS A 116 13.63 -15.40 6.14
CA LYS A 116 15.09 -15.50 5.91
C LYS A 116 15.79 -14.27 6.46
N LYS A 117 16.72 -14.55 7.38
CA LYS A 117 17.59 -13.60 8.07
C LYS A 117 18.31 -12.67 7.08
N ASN A 118 18.02 -11.38 7.16
CA ASN A 118 19.03 -10.37 7.41
C ASN A 118 18.32 -9.10 7.92
N SER A 119 18.56 -8.79 9.18
CA SER A 119 18.15 -7.57 9.85
C SER A 119 18.82 -6.38 9.17
N VAL A 120 18.04 -5.62 8.39
CA VAL A 120 18.38 -4.24 8.02
C VAL A 120 17.50 -3.32 8.85
N VAL A 121 18.18 -2.35 9.48
CA VAL A 121 17.73 -1.30 10.40
C VAL A 121 16.21 -1.18 10.54
N GLY A 122 15.71 -1.69 11.66
CA GLY A 122 14.30 -1.94 11.89
C GLY A 122 13.44 -0.68 11.90
N SER A 123 12.25 -0.83 11.32
CA SER A 123 11.05 -0.01 11.51
C SER A 123 10.64 0.20 12.98
N ASP A 124 11.34 -0.40 13.95
CA ASP A 124 11.05 -0.32 15.38
C ASP A 124 11.57 0.98 16.04
N GLN A 125 12.31 1.83 15.31
CA GLN A 125 12.80 3.13 15.80
C GLN A 125 12.38 4.35 14.95
N TYR A 126 11.48 4.19 13.98
CA TYR A 126 11.01 5.34 13.21
C TYR A 126 10.15 6.25 14.11
N VAL A 127 10.69 7.44 14.40
CA VAL A 127 10.07 8.51 15.19
C VAL A 127 9.67 9.71 14.34
N GLY A 128 9.93 9.66 13.03
CA GLY A 128 9.41 10.66 12.10
C GLY A 128 7.92 10.43 11.89
N GLY A 129 7.13 11.51 11.82
CA GLY A 129 5.80 11.41 11.19
C GLY A 129 5.95 11.07 9.70
N PRO A 130 4.85 10.68 9.02
CA PRO A 130 4.87 10.53 7.57
C PRO A 130 5.42 11.80 6.90
N PRO A 131 6.10 11.70 5.74
CA PRO A 131 6.50 12.86 4.97
C PRO A 131 5.33 13.84 4.74
N PRO A 132 5.55 15.16 4.84
CA PRO A 132 4.47 16.16 4.80
C PRO A 132 3.71 16.21 3.47
N ASN A 133 4.27 15.65 2.40
CA ASN A 133 3.69 15.55 1.07
C ASN A 133 2.78 14.31 0.87
N ILE A 134 2.46 13.57 1.94
CA ILE A 134 1.52 12.43 1.88
C ILE A 134 0.32 12.72 2.78
N THR A 135 -0.89 12.55 2.23
CA THR A 135 -2.11 12.61 3.03
C THR A 135 -2.24 11.37 3.89
N ALA A 136 -1.99 11.51 5.20
CA ALA A 136 -1.86 10.36 6.10
C ALA A 136 -2.47 10.60 7.49
N ILE A 137 -3.01 9.54 8.10
CA ILE A 137 -3.31 9.50 9.54
C ILE A 137 -2.29 8.61 10.22
N TYR A 138 -1.60 9.10 11.24
CA TYR A 138 -0.56 8.35 11.95
C TYR A 138 -0.66 8.54 13.47
N GLY A 139 0.05 7.72 14.24
CA GLY A 139 0.14 7.90 15.68
C GLY A 139 0.72 6.69 16.39
N ILE A 140 0.69 6.73 17.71
CA ILE A 140 1.16 5.67 18.61
C ILE A 140 -0.02 5.04 19.35
N VAL A 141 -0.03 3.72 19.40
CA VAL A 141 -0.88 2.93 20.28
C VAL A 141 -0.07 2.49 21.50
N LYS A 142 -0.54 2.84 22.69
CA LYS A 142 0.10 2.49 23.96
C LYS A 142 -0.88 1.93 24.98
N ASP A 143 -0.35 1.23 25.96
CA ASP A 143 -1.06 0.83 27.17
C ASP A 143 -1.33 2.06 28.03
N GLU A 144 -2.59 2.26 28.45
CA GLU A 144 -2.97 3.45 29.21
C GLU A 144 -2.33 3.50 30.60
N ALA A 145 -2.15 2.35 31.26
CA ALA A 145 -1.66 2.27 32.64
C ALA A 145 -0.13 2.40 32.71
N THR A 146 0.58 1.75 31.78
CA THR A 146 2.05 1.66 31.80
C THR A 146 2.72 2.62 30.83
N GLY A 147 1.97 3.20 29.88
CA GLY A 147 2.50 4.04 28.81
C GLY A 147 3.33 3.27 27.77
N LYS A 148 3.48 1.95 27.91
CA LYS A 148 4.30 1.13 27.00
C LYS A 148 3.63 1.02 25.63
N PRO A 149 4.42 1.03 24.54
CA PRO A 149 3.88 0.86 23.20
C PRO A 149 3.25 -0.53 23.02
N LEU A 150 2.17 -0.59 22.23
CA LEU A 150 1.48 -1.82 21.90
C LEU A 150 1.75 -2.20 20.45
N LYS A 151 2.52 -3.27 20.26
CA LYS A 151 2.77 -3.90 18.95
C LYS A 151 1.56 -4.73 18.50
N ASN A 152 1.33 -4.81 17.19
CA ASN A 152 0.25 -5.57 16.56
C ASN A 152 -1.16 -5.16 17.02
N ALA A 153 -1.34 -3.92 17.47
CA ALA A 153 -2.68 -3.36 17.62
C ALA A 153 -3.24 -3.15 16.22
N ARG A 154 -4.45 -3.64 15.97
CA ARG A 154 -5.13 -3.54 14.67
C ARG A 154 -5.88 -2.23 14.59
N ILE A 155 -5.51 -1.40 13.61
CA ILE A 155 -6.20 -0.16 13.27
C ILE A 155 -7.10 -0.46 12.07
N SER A 156 -8.40 -0.34 12.27
CA SER A 156 -9.41 -0.48 11.21
C SER A 156 -10.11 0.84 10.93
N THR A 157 -10.36 1.12 9.65
CA THR A 157 -11.01 2.36 9.24
C THR A 157 -12.38 2.14 8.62
N ARG A 158 -13.22 3.17 8.74
CA ARG A 158 -14.41 3.36 7.91
C ARG A 158 -14.40 4.81 7.42
N GLY A 159 -14.41 5.00 6.11
CA GLY A 159 -14.30 6.30 5.46
C GLY A 159 -14.47 6.18 3.94
N PRO A 160 -14.00 7.16 3.17
CA PRO A 160 -14.04 7.18 1.69
C PRO A 160 -13.44 5.94 1.01
N ALA A 161 -12.47 5.27 1.65
CA ALA A 161 -11.91 4.00 1.20
C ALA A 161 -11.62 3.09 2.40
N LYS A 162 -11.38 1.80 2.16
CA LYS A 162 -10.96 0.85 3.20
C LYS A 162 -9.44 0.84 3.29
N ASN A 163 -8.89 1.26 4.42
CA ASN A 163 -7.45 1.21 4.68
C ASN A 163 -7.19 0.75 6.12
N ASN A 164 -6.53 -0.39 6.32
CA ASN A 164 -6.30 -0.95 7.64
C ASN A 164 -4.80 -1.22 7.81
N THR A 165 -4.31 -1.08 9.03
CA THR A 165 -2.90 -1.28 9.36
C THR A 165 -2.76 -1.89 10.76
N GLU A 166 -1.53 -2.18 11.15
CA GLU A 166 -1.17 -2.59 12.50
C GLU A 166 0.01 -1.79 13.02
N SER A 167 0.05 -1.60 14.34
CA SER A 167 1.17 -0.93 14.98
C SER A 167 2.45 -1.80 15.01
N ASN A 168 3.61 -1.17 14.87
CA ASN A 168 4.93 -1.81 14.95
C ASN A 168 5.44 -1.96 16.41
N GLY A 169 6.73 -2.29 16.61
CA GLY A 169 7.32 -2.45 17.95
C GLY A 169 7.33 -1.19 18.81
N SER A 170 7.35 0.00 18.21
CA SER A 170 7.23 1.28 18.93
C SER A 170 5.78 1.72 19.14
N GLY A 171 4.80 0.88 18.77
CA GLY A 171 3.38 1.21 18.84
C GLY A 171 2.93 2.14 17.72
N TYR A 172 3.84 2.57 16.84
CA TYR A 172 3.56 3.46 15.73
C TYR A 172 2.73 2.77 14.66
N TYR A 173 1.76 3.50 14.12
CA TYR A 173 0.96 3.11 12.97
C TYR A 173 0.79 4.29 12.03
N GLU A 174 0.50 4.01 10.76
CA GLU A 174 0.15 5.03 9.78
C GLU A 174 -0.73 4.46 8.66
N LEU A 175 -1.61 5.31 8.17
CA LEU A 175 -2.56 5.11 7.08
C LEU A 175 -2.30 6.20 6.06
N ILE A 176 -1.78 5.86 4.89
CA ILE A 176 -1.33 6.81 3.87
C ILE A 176 -2.29 6.84 2.67
N ASN A 177 -2.07 7.78 1.74
CA ASN A 177 -2.87 7.97 0.51
C ASN A 177 -4.36 8.11 0.80
N LEU A 178 -4.70 8.81 1.89
CA LEU A 178 -6.08 8.98 2.30
C LEU A 178 -6.75 10.11 1.52
N LYS A 179 -7.97 9.85 1.06
CA LYS A 179 -8.83 10.89 0.46
C LYS A 179 -9.38 11.81 1.54
N GLN A 180 -9.63 13.06 1.17
CA GLN A 180 -10.35 14.01 2.01
C GLN A 180 -11.69 13.42 2.49
N GLY A 181 -12.08 13.77 3.71
CA GLY A 181 -13.32 13.32 4.32
C GLY A 181 -13.16 12.84 5.76
N LYS A 182 -14.25 12.29 6.29
CA LYS A 182 -14.33 11.81 7.66
C LYS A 182 -13.92 10.33 7.74
N TRP A 183 -12.93 10.06 8.57
CA TRP A 183 -12.38 8.74 8.83
C TRP A 183 -12.67 8.32 10.26
N LYS A 184 -13.41 7.23 10.43
CA LYS A 184 -13.64 6.60 11.74
C LYS A 184 -12.61 5.50 11.94
N LEU A 185 -11.75 5.67 12.93
CA LEU A 185 -10.76 4.68 13.33
C LEU A 185 -11.31 3.83 14.47
N LYS A 186 -10.98 2.54 14.45
CA LYS A 186 -11.17 1.62 15.57
C LYS A 186 -9.90 0.83 15.79
N VAL A 187 -9.39 0.89 17.02
CA VAL A 187 -8.16 0.19 17.42
C VAL A 187 -8.49 -0.95 18.37
N GLU A 188 -7.94 -2.12 18.08
CA GLU A 188 -8.13 -3.36 18.84
C GLU A 188 -6.79 -4.04 19.09
N ALA A 189 -6.49 -4.41 20.33
CA ALA A 189 -5.30 -5.19 20.68
C ALA A 189 -5.70 -6.35 21.61
N LYS A 190 -4.97 -7.47 21.54
CA LYS A 190 -5.23 -8.65 22.38
C LYS A 190 -5.07 -8.29 23.85
N GLY A 191 -6.08 -8.59 24.67
CA GLY A 191 -6.09 -8.24 26.09
C GLY A 191 -6.53 -6.80 26.40
N TYR A 192 -6.87 -5.99 25.40
CA TYR A 192 -7.27 -4.60 25.58
C TYR A 192 -8.72 -4.32 25.14
N ARG A 193 -9.34 -3.33 25.78
CA ARG A 193 -10.62 -2.75 25.37
C ARG A 193 -10.41 -1.94 24.09
N LYS A 194 -11.32 -2.13 23.13
CA LYS A 194 -11.27 -1.40 21.86
C LYS A 194 -11.56 0.08 22.05
N GLN A 195 -10.89 0.94 21.29
CA GLN A 195 -11.13 2.38 21.27
C GLN A 195 -11.52 2.82 19.86
N LYS A 196 -12.25 3.93 19.76
CA LYS A 196 -12.61 4.57 18.49
C LYS A 196 -12.23 6.04 18.51
N ALA A 197 -11.89 6.58 17.34
CA ALA A 197 -11.68 8.00 17.13
C ALA A 197 -12.23 8.40 15.75
N GLU A 198 -12.44 9.69 15.53
CA GLU A 198 -12.80 10.25 14.22
C GLU A 198 -11.77 11.32 13.87
N VAL A 199 -11.23 11.25 12.65
CA VAL A 199 -10.31 12.23 12.08
C VAL A 199 -10.93 12.77 10.80
N THR A 200 -10.93 14.09 10.63
CA THR A 200 -11.40 14.73 9.40
C THR A 200 -10.20 15.23 8.62
N ILE A 201 -10.04 14.72 7.39
CA ILE A 201 -9.02 15.16 6.45
C ILE A 201 -9.63 16.27 5.59
N SER A 202 -9.21 17.52 5.82
CA SER A 202 -9.71 18.71 5.12
C SER A 202 -8.82 19.17 3.97
N SER A 203 -7.54 18.83 4.02
CA SER A 203 -6.53 19.15 3.01
C SER A 203 -5.49 18.04 2.92
N GLU A 204 -4.62 18.09 1.92
CA GLU A 204 -3.42 17.26 1.91
C GLU A 204 -2.55 17.55 3.15
N GLY A 205 -1.84 16.53 3.62
CA GLY A 205 -0.98 16.60 4.79
C GLY A 205 -1.21 15.49 5.82
N THR A 206 -0.47 15.56 6.92
CA THR A 206 -0.43 14.50 7.94
C THR A 206 -1.26 14.85 9.17
N TYR A 207 -2.01 13.88 9.68
CA TYR A 207 -2.94 14.04 10.80
C TYR A 207 -2.58 13.04 11.91
N GLU A 208 -2.18 13.56 13.08
CA GLU A 208 -1.79 12.71 14.21
C GLU A 208 -3.02 12.29 15.04
N GLN A 209 -3.12 10.99 15.37
CA GLN A 209 -4.12 10.43 16.25
C GLN A 209 -3.51 9.33 17.13
N ASN A 210 -3.27 9.63 18.40
CA ASN A 210 -2.74 8.65 19.35
C ASN A 210 -3.88 7.84 20.02
N PHE A 211 -3.57 6.63 20.49
CA PHE A 211 -4.49 5.76 21.24
C PHE A 211 -3.84 5.24 22.52
N SER A 212 -4.58 5.30 23.63
CA SER A 212 -4.18 4.75 24.93
C SER A 212 -5.21 3.70 25.34
N LEU A 213 -4.89 2.42 25.16
CA LEU A 213 -5.85 1.33 25.38
C LEU A 213 -5.85 0.85 26.83
N LYS A 214 -7.06 0.67 27.37
CA LYS A 214 -7.33 0.07 28.68
C LYS A 214 -7.25 -1.46 28.62
N PRO A 215 -6.48 -2.14 29.50
CA PRO A 215 -6.56 -3.59 29.63
C PRO A 215 -8.01 -4.06 29.90
N LYS A 216 -8.36 -5.24 29.38
CA LYS A 216 -9.57 -5.95 29.79
C LYS A 216 -9.29 -6.57 31.15
N THR A 217 -10.15 -6.26 32.11
CA THR A 217 -10.27 -7.00 33.36
C THR A 217 -10.71 -8.44 33.10
#